data_AF-A0AB33TCH5-F1
#
_entry.id   AF-A0AB33TCH5-F1
#
_cell.length_a   1.000
_cell.length_b   1.000
_cell.length_c   1.000
_cell.angle_alpha   90.00
_cell.angle_beta   90.00
_cell.angle_gamma   90.00
#
_symmetry.space_group_name_H-M   'P 1'
#
loop_
_entity.id
_entity.type
_entity.pdbx_description
1 polymer ?
#
loop_
_entity_poly.entity_id
_entity_poly.type
_entity_poly.pdbx_seq_one_letter_code
_entity_poly.pdbx_strand_id
1 'polypeptide(L)' 'MTASETSRAFQAKYPDQCEDCDEPVNVGDWVRYVDDALIHTDCPNAAPPVAITDVCGKCWTVHAGGCL' A
#
# COMPACT_ATOMS: atom_id res chain seq x y z
N MET A 1 -1.92 15.40 -12.66
CA MET A 1 -2.46 14.64 -11.52
C MET A 1 -1.92 13.23 -11.70
N THR A 2 -0.71 12.98 -11.20
CA THR A 2 -0.02 11.70 -11.40
C THR A 2 -0.66 10.65 -10.52
N ALA A 3 -0.85 9.46 -11.08
CA ALA A 3 -1.49 8.32 -10.45
C ALA A 3 -0.81 7.96 -9.12
N SER A 4 -1.54 7.33 -8.21
CA SER A 4 -0.97 6.52 -7.14
C SER A 4 0.04 5.55 -7.79
N GLU A 5 1.32 5.92 -7.79
CA GLU A 5 2.37 5.11 -8.40
C GLU A 5 2.67 3.96 -7.46
N THR A 6 1.87 2.90 -7.55
CA THR A 6 2.34 1.58 -7.12
C THR A 6 3.57 1.29 -7.95
N SER A 7 4.73 1.34 -7.29
CA SER A 7 6.00 1.08 -7.97
C SER A 7 6.02 -0.35 -8.52
N ARG A 8 6.85 -0.55 -9.54
CA ARG A 8 7.05 -1.88 -10.12
C ARG A 8 7.74 -2.79 -9.09
N ALA A 9 7.32 -4.05 -9.02
CA ALA A 9 7.91 -5.05 -8.13
C ALA A 9 9.42 -5.22 -8.35
N PHE A 10 10.16 -5.40 -7.26
CA PHE A 10 11.60 -5.63 -7.23
C PHE A 10 12.01 -6.53 -6.06
N GLN A 11 13.23 -7.08 -6.10
CA GLN A 11 13.77 -7.83 -4.98
C GLN A 11 14.41 -6.90 -3.95
N ALA A 12 14.04 -7.05 -2.69
CA ALA A 12 14.59 -6.31 -1.58
C ALA A 12 16.11 -6.52 -1.48
N LYS A 13 16.86 -5.41 -1.37
CA LYS A 13 18.32 -5.44 -1.21
C LYS A 13 18.76 -5.34 0.26
N TYR A 14 17.86 -4.88 1.11
CA TYR A 14 18.07 -4.66 2.53
C TYR A 14 16.86 -5.21 3.28
N PRO A 15 17.03 -5.70 4.52
CA PRO A 15 15.92 -6.10 5.36
C PRO A 15 15.08 -4.87 5.76
N ASP A 16 13.78 -5.08 5.91
CA ASP A 16 12.81 -4.05 6.33
C ASP A 16 11.55 -4.70 6.94
N GLN A 17 10.50 -3.94 7.17
CA GLN A 17 9.21 -4.39 7.68
C GLN A 17 8.13 -4.28 6.60
N CYS A 18 7.31 -5.33 6.40
CA CYS A 18 6.11 -5.21 5.57
C CYS A 18 5.02 -4.49 6.37
N GLU A 19 4.45 -3.42 5.82
CA GLU A 19 3.43 -2.63 6.53
C GLU A 19 2.05 -3.30 6.60
N ASP A 20 1.75 -4.26 5.71
CA ASP A 20 0.41 -4.88 5.64
C ASP A 20 0.28 -6.15 6.50
N CYS A 21 1.34 -6.95 6.65
CA CYS A 21 1.30 -8.22 7.38
C CYS A 21 2.11 -8.27 8.66
N ASP A 22 2.80 -7.19 9.02
CA ASP A 22 3.72 -7.13 10.17
C ASP A 22 4.82 -8.23 10.17
N GLU A 23 5.03 -8.94 9.05
CA GLU A 23 6.15 -9.86 8.86
C GLU A 23 7.38 -9.14 8.28
N PRO A 24 8.61 -9.55 8.66
CA PRO A 24 9.82 -8.92 8.16
C PRO A 24 9.98 -9.17 6.64
N VAL A 25 10.42 -8.13 5.93
CA VAL A 25 10.95 -8.23 4.57
C VAL A 25 12.40 -8.66 4.65
N ASN A 26 12.74 -9.76 4.00
CA ASN A 26 14.10 -10.27 3.92
C ASN A 26 14.76 -9.89 2.59
N VAL A 27 16.10 -9.88 2.57
CA VAL A 27 16.85 -9.68 1.33
C VAL A 27 16.51 -10.78 0.33
N GLY A 28 16.11 -10.39 -0.88
CA GLY A 28 15.66 -11.28 -1.95
C GLY A 28 14.14 -11.41 -2.09
N ASP A 29 13.37 -10.98 -1.09
CA ASP A 29 11.91 -10.99 -1.15
C ASP A 29 11.39 -10.06 -2.25
N TRP A 30 10.33 -10.48 -2.94
CA TRP A 30 9.66 -9.66 -3.94
C TRP A 30 8.71 -8.67 -3.27
N VAL A 31 9.02 -7.39 -3.40
CA VAL A 31 8.32 -6.28 -2.77
C VAL A 31 7.94 -5.21 -3.80
N ARG A 32 7.02 -4.33 -3.41
CA ARG A 32 6.71 -3.09 -4.13
C ARG A 32 6.52 -1.97 -3.11
N TYR A 33 6.81 -0.74 -3.52
CA TYR A 33 6.29 0.44 -2.84
C TYR A 33 4.83 0.68 -3.21
N VAL A 34 4.02 0.93 -2.18
CA VAL A 34 2.69 1.55 -2.26
C VAL A 34 2.78 2.84 -1.47
N ASP A 35 2.61 3.96 -2.15
CA ASP A 35 3.00 5.28 -1.63
C ASP A 35 4.46 5.24 -1.12
N ASP A 36 4.69 5.41 0.18
CA ASP A 36 6.02 5.36 0.81
C ASP A 36 6.28 4.06 1.60
N ALA A 37 5.33 3.12 1.60
CA ALA A 37 5.38 1.86 2.36
C ALA A 37 5.90 0.70 1.52
N LEU A 38 6.68 -0.20 2.13
CA LEU A 38 7.19 -1.41 1.51
C LEU A 38 6.27 -2.60 1.80
N ILE A 39 5.77 -3.27 0.75
CA ILE A 39 4.78 -4.35 0.89
C ILE A 39 5.24 -5.56 0.06
N HIS A 40 5.16 -6.77 0.65
CA HIS A 40 5.36 -8.02 -0.09
C HIS A 40 4.39 -8.12 -1.26
N THR A 41 4.89 -8.53 -2.41
CA THR A 41 4.06 -8.67 -3.63
C THR A 41 2.90 -9.64 -3.43
N ASP A 42 3.16 -10.76 -2.76
CA ASP A 42 2.20 -11.81 -2.41
C ASP A 42 1.71 -11.70 -0.95
N CYS A 43 1.65 -10.49 -0.39
CA CYS A 43 1.21 -10.27 0.99
C CYS A 43 -0.22 -10.81 1.21
N PRO A 44 -0.46 -11.73 2.16
CA PRO A 44 -1.79 -12.28 2.41
C PRO A 44 -2.77 -11.24 2.97
N ASN A 45 -2.23 -10.19 3.61
CA ASN A 45 -2.98 -9.09 4.20
C ASN A 45 -2.95 -7.84 3.31
N ALA A 46 -2.61 -7.97 2.02
CA ALA A 46 -2.52 -6.84 1.12
C ALA A 46 -3.82 -6.01 1.18
N ALA A 47 -3.71 -4.75 1.60
CA ALA A 47 -4.87 -3.86 1.60
C ALA A 47 -5.37 -3.72 0.15
N PRO A 48 -6.69 -3.86 -0.10
CA PRO A 48 -7.22 -3.64 -1.43
C PRO A 48 -6.97 -2.18 -1.83
N PRO A 49 -6.67 -1.91 -3.11
CA PRO A 49 -6.50 -0.54 -3.57
C PRO A 49 -7.78 0.26 -3.31
N VAL A 50 -7.64 1.44 -2.70
CA VAL A 50 -8.75 2.37 -2.47
C VAL A 50 -9.31 2.81 -3.81
N ALA A 51 -10.58 2.53 -4.09
CA ALA A 51 -11.22 3.03 -5.29
C ALA A 51 -11.54 4.52 -5.10
N ILE A 52 -11.36 5.32 -6.17
CA ILE A 52 -11.66 6.76 -6.12
C ILE A 52 -13.14 7.04 -5.78
N THR A 53 -14.03 6.07 -6.05
CA THR A 53 -15.45 6.10 -5.69
C THR A 53 -15.69 6.02 -4.20
N ASP A 54 -14.73 5.51 -3.42
CA ASP A 54 -14.83 5.36 -1.97
C ASP A 54 -14.34 6.61 -1.22
N VAL A 55 -13.69 7.53 -1.93
CA VAL A 55 -13.21 8.81 -1.37
C VAL A 55 -14.35 9.81 -1.33
N CYS A 56 -14.61 10.42 -0.16
CA CYS A 56 -15.62 11.45 -0.03
C CYS A 56 -15.19 12.73 -0.77
N GLY A 57 -16.01 13.20 -1.72
CA GLY A 57 -15.72 14.43 -2.46
C GLY A 57 -15.78 15.74 -1.65
N LYS A 58 -16.19 15.70 -0.37
CA LYS A 58 -16.24 16.89 0.50
C LYS A 58 -14.97 17.07 1.32
N CYS A 59 -14.55 16.02 2.02
CA CYS A 59 -13.41 16.05 2.94
C CYS A 59 -12.18 15.28 2.43
N TRP A 60 -12.28 14.63 1.27
CA TRP A 60 -11.21 13.91 0.59
C TRP A 60 -10.60 12.76 1.40
N THR A 61 -11.40 12.12 2.26
CA THR A 61 -11.02 10.93 3.03
C THR A 61 -11.97 9.76 2.76
N VAL A 62 -11.51 8.53 3.06
CA VAL A 62 -12.36 7.33 3.07
C VAL A 62 -12.95 7.17 4.46
N HIS A 63 -14.28 7.19 4.58
CA HIS A 63 -14.98 7.07 5.86
C HIS A 63 -16.32 6.35 5.70
N ALA A 64 -16.78 5.67 6.76
CA ALA A 64 -18.04 4.91 6.77
C ALA A 64 -19.33 5.78 6.73
N GLY A 65 -19.20 7.09 6.48
CA GLY A 65 -20.28 8.08 6.50
C GLY A 65 -20.09 9.09 7.63
N GLY A 66 -20.96 10.11 7.70
CA GLY A 66 -20.90 11.13 8.75
C GLY A 66 -19.83 12.20 8.51
N CYS A 67 -19.66 12.65 7.27
CA CYS A 67 -18.81 13.79 6.95
C CYS A 67 -19.28 15.00 7.76
N LEU A 68 -18.50 15.41 8.77
CA LEU A 68 -18.71 16.60 9.59
C LEU A 68 -18.52 17.88 8.76
#